data_AF-A0A2S4YFT8-F1
#
_entry.id   AF-A0A2S4YFT8-F1
#
_cell.length_a   1.000
_cell.length_b   1.000
_cell.length_c   1.000
_cell.angle_alpha   90.00
_cell.angle_beta   90.00
_cell.angle_gamma   90.00
#
_symmetry.space_group_name_H-M   'P 1'
#
loop_
_entity.id
_entity.type
_entity.pdbx_description
1 polymer ?
#
loop_
_entity_poly.entity_id
_entity_poly.type
_entity_poly.pdbx_seq_one_letter_code
_entity_poly.pdbx_strand_id
1 'polypeptide(L)'
;MDDEPLEQWAARREQRRPAPGERRAMPLGDDSERGSHVGPDAPRGIQEWDGHQWAPAGIAEDFTTAAAETGEDAMARAERVPLPKFGKLPARPEPWRPTEVFRRPAPPRS
;
A
#
# COMPACT_ATOMS: atom_id res chain seq x y z
N MET A 1 20.08 -4.25 21.95
CA MET A 1 19.94 -3.16 20.96
C MET A 1 21.03 -3.45 19.96
N ASP A 2 20.72 -4.30 19.00
CA ASP A 2 21.65 -4.64 17.92
C ASP A 2 21.10 -3.90 16.70
N ASP A 3 21.61 -2.69 16.49
CA ASP A 3 21.30 -1.92 15.29
C ASP A 3 21.81 -2.68 14.06
N GLU A 4 20.93 -2.82 13.08
CA GLU A 4 21.29 -3.45 11.81
C GLU A 4 22.36 -2.60 11.11
N PRO A 5 23.44 -3.22 10.60
CA PRO A 5 24.43 -2.49 9.81
C PRO A 5 23.80 -1.81 8.59
N LEU A 6 24.19 -0.55 8.34
CA LEU A 6 23.63 0.27 7.25
C LEU A 6 23.68 -0.43 5.89
N GLU A 7 24.75 -1.17 5.60
CA GLU A 7 24.90 -1.91 4.34
C GLU A 7 23.82 -3.00 4.18
N GLN A 8 23.50 -3.74 5.25
CA GLN A 8 22.45 -4.76 5.23
C GLN A 8 21.07 -4.11 5.09
N TRP A 9 20.85 -3.00 5.80
CA TRP A 9 19.63 -2.21 5.68
C TRP A 9 19.41 -1.69 4.25
N ALA A 10 20.46 -1.15 3.63
CA ALA A 10 20.45 -0.60 2.27
C ALA A 10 20.24 -1.70 1.23
N ALA A 11 20.99 -2.81 1.32
CA ALA A 11 20.84 -3.94 0.40
C ALA A 11 19.41 -4.52 0.41
N ARG A 12 18.75 -4.56 1.57
CA ARG A 12 17.35 -5.00 1.66
C ARG A 12 16.38 -3.99 1.03
N ARG A 13 16.65 -2.69 1.11
CA ARG A 13 15.86 -1.65 0.43
C ARG A 13 16.01 -1.74 -1.09
N GLU A 14 17.23 -1.96 -1.58
CA GLU A 14 17.50 -2.07 -3.02
C GLU A 14 16.74 -3.24 -3.64
N GLN A 15 16.64 -4.38 -2.96
CA GLN A 15 15.85 -5.54 -3.40
C GLN A 15 14.34 -5.25 -3.55
N ARG A 16 13.83 -4.19 -2.94
CA ARG A 16 12.42 -3.77 -3.02
C ARG A 16 12.17 -2.74 -4.12
N ARG A 17 13.20 -2.31 -4.85
CA ARG A 17 13.02 -1.32 -5.92
C ARG A 17 12.16 -1.91 -7.05
N PRO A 18 11.35 -1.08 -7.72
CA PRO A 18 10.65 -1.48 -8.94
C PRO A 18 11.64 -1.89 -10.04
N ALA A 19 11.25 -2.83 -10.90
CA ALA A 19 12.00 -3.16 -12.09
C ALA A 19 11.67 -2.16 -13.21
N PRO A 20 12.62 -1.81 -14.11
CA PRO A 20 12.29 -1.02 -15.30
C PRO A 20 11.16 -1.69 -16.11
N GLY A 21 10.17 -0.89 -16.53
CA GLY A 21 8.99 -1.36 -17.24
C GLY A 21 7.84 -1.84 -16.33
N GLU A 22 8.06 -1.95 -15.03
CA GLU A 22 7.02 -2.33 -14.07
C GLU A 22 5.94 -1.24 -14.01
N ARG A 23 4.66 -1.64 -13.97
CA ARG A 23 3.53 -0.71 -13.93
C ARG A 23 2.86 -0.62 -12.56
N ARG A 24 2.17 0.51 -12.33
CA ARG A 24 1.28 0.71 -11.18
C ARG A 24 0.09 1.59 -11.55
N ALA A 25 -1.05 1.31 -10.92
CA ALA A 25 -2.22 2.18 -10.96
C ALA A 25 -2.24 3.13 -9.75
N MET A 26 -2.63 4.38 -9.96
CA MET A 26 -2.92 5.34 -8.87
C MET A 26 -4.26 6.06 -9.12
N PRO A 27 -5.01 6.42 -8.07
CA PRO A 27 -6.17 7.31 -8.21
C PRO A 27 -5.78 8.65 -8.86
N LEU A 28 -6.65 9.20 -9.69
CA LEU A 28 -6.49 10.55 -10.25
C LEU A 28 -7.24 11.60 -9.42
N GLY A 29 -6.73 12.84 -9.38
CA GLY A 29 -7.34 13.98 -8.69
C GLY A 29 -6.92 14.16 -7.22
N ASP A 30 -7.72 14.90 -6.44
CA ASP A 30 -7.54 15.11 -4.99
C ASP A 30 -7.54 13.81 -4.18
N ASP A 31 -7.96 12.71 -4.80
CA ASP A 31 -7.98 11.38 -4.20
C ASP A 31 -6.70 10.56 -4.44
N SER A 32 -5.67 11.15 -5.05
CA SER A 32 -4.38 10.49 -5.31
C SER A 32 -3.67 9.99 -4.05
N GLU A 33 -3.96 10.58 -2.88
CA GLU A 33 -3.48 10.10 -1.57
C GLU A 33 -4.36 9.01 -0.94
N ARG A 34 -5.54 8.72 -1.50
CA ARG A 34 -6.47 7.72 -0.97
C ARG A 34 -6.07 6.31 -1.40
N GLY A 35 -6.47 5.33 -0.59
CA GLY A 35 -6.25 3.93 -0.90
C GLY A 35 -6.84 3.55 -2.27
N SER A 36 -6.20 2.60 -2.96
CA SER A 36 -6.60 2.16 -4.30
C SER A 36 -8.04 1.64 -4.40
N HIS A 37 -8.60 1.15 -3.28
CA HIS A 37 -9.99 0.69 -3.19
C HIS A 37 -11.03 1.82 -3.09
N VAL A 38 -10.61 3.07 -2.89
CA VAL A 38 -11.52 4.20 -2.77
C VAL A 38 -11.95 4.66 -4.16
N GLY A 39 -13.27 4.75 -4.39
CA GLY A 39 -13.86 5.16 -5.66
C GLY A 39 -13.57 4.16 -6.80
N PRO A 40 -14.01 2.90 -6.70
CA PRO A 40 -13.65 1.85 -7.66
C PRO A 40 -13.99 2.21 -9.11
N ASP A 41 -15.10 2.93 -9.35
CA ASP A 41 -15.54 3.38 -10.67
C ASP A 41 -14.84 4.66 -11.17
N ALA A 42 -13.91 5.22 -10.39
CA ALA A 42 -13.17 6.41 -10.77
C ALA A 42 -11.94 6.05 -11.64
N PRO A 43 -11.59 6.88 -12.64
CA PRO A 43 -10.42 6.68 -13.47
C PRO A 43 -9.10 6.58 -12.70
N ARG A 44 -8.19 5.77 -13.21
CA ARG A 44 -6.86 5.52 -12.63
C ARG A 44 -5.76 5.92 -13.59
N GLY A 45 -4.74 6.58 -13.09
CA GLY A 45 -3.52 6.84 -13.83
C GLY A 45 -2.64 5.59 -13.80
N ILE A 46 -2.22 5.13 -14.96
CA ILE A 46 -1.20 4.08 -15.10
C ILE A 46 0.16 4.76 -15.21
N GLN A 47 1.10 4.32 -14.39
CA GLN A 47 2.49 4.75 -14.44
C GLN A 47 3.39 3.54 -14.67
N GLU A 48 4.49 3.77 -15.37
CA GLU A 48 5.55 2.80 -15.62
C GLU A 48 6.84 3.27 -14.95
N TRP A 49 7.62 2.36 -14.39
CA TRP A 49 8.92 2.68 -13.82
C TRP A 49 9.99 2.77 -14.90
N ASP A 50 10.58 3.95 -15.10
CA ASP A 50 11.61 4.18 -16.12
C ASP A 50 13.04 3.79 -15.66
N GLY A 51 13.18 3.28 -14.43
CA GLY A 51 14.46 3.01 -13.78
C GLY A 51 14.84 4.03 -12.72
N HIS A 52 14.24 5.22 -12.72
CA HIS A 52 14.50 6.30 -11.77
C HIS A 52 13.23 6.85 -11.11
N GLN A 53 12.13 6.93 -11.84
CA GLN A 53 10.86 7.47 -11.39
C GLN A 53 9.68 6.74 -12.04
N TRP A 54 8.50 6.98 -11.47
CA TRP A 54 7.24 6.54 -12.06
C TRP A 54 6.79 7.57 -13.09
N ALA A 55 6.89 7.23 -14.36
CA ALA A 55 6.47 8.06 -15.48
C ALA A 55 5.02 7.75 -15.87
N PRO A 56 4.21 8.75 -16.29
CA PRO A 56 2.87 8.49 -16.81
C PRO A 56 2.91 7.60 -18.06
N ALA A 57 2.10 6.54 -18.07
CA ALA A 57 2.01 5.58 -19.18
C ALA A 57 0.60 5.51 -19.80
N GLY A 58 -0.44 5.88 -19.05
CA GLY A 58 -1.82 5.87 -19.55
C GLY A 58 -2.87 6.20 -18.49
N ILE A 59 -4.13 6.04 -18.87
CA ILE A 59 -5.30 6.20 -17.99
C ILE A 59 -6.22 5.01 -18.24
N ALA A 60 -6.67 4.37 -17.16
CA ALA A 60 -7.72 3.36 -17.15
C ALA A 60 -9.02 3.99 -16.65
N GLU A 61 -10.16 3.54 -17.18
CA GLU A 61 -11.48 4.12 -16.89
C GLU A 61 -11.95 3.86 -15.45
N ASP A 62 -11.48 2.76 -14.85
CA ASP A 62 -11.88 2.31 -13.52
C ASP A 62 -10.78 1.44 -12.87
N PHE A 63 -10.99 1.07 -11.59
CA PHE A 63 -10.05 0.24 -10.82
C PHE A 63 -9.88 -1.17 -11.39
N THR A 64 -10.94 -1.81 -11.90
CA THR A 64 -10.90 -3.18 -12.44
C THR A 64 -10.04 -3.24 -13.68
N THR A 65 -10.25 -2.29 -14.61
CA THR A 65 -9.44 -2.14 -15.82
C THR A 65 -7.97 -1.89 -15.46
N ALA A 66 -7.71 -0.98 -14.52
CA ALA A 66 -6.36 -0.70 -14.04
C ALA A 66 -5.68 -1.91 -13.36
N ALA A 67 -6.44 -2.70 -12.61
CA ALA A 67 -5.96 -3.90 -11.94
C ALA A 67 -5.64 -5.02 -12.95
N ALA A 68 -6.39 -5.13 -14.03
CA ALA A 68 -6.09 -6.06 -15.12
C ALA A 68 -4.77 -5.70 -15.82
N GLU A 69 -4.51 -4.41 -16.04
CA GLU A 69 -3.28 -3.94 -16.69
C GLU A 69 -2.02 -4.00 -15.82
N THR A 70 -2.16 -3.85 -14.50
CA THR A 70 -1.02 -3.71 -13.57
C THR A 70 -0.89 -4.86 -12.57
N GLY A 71 -1.78 -5.85 -12.64
CA GLY A 71 -1.91 -6.91 -11.64
C GLY A 71 -0.68 -7.78 -11.50
N GLU A 72 -0.07 -8.20 -12.61
CA GLU A 72 1.15 -9.02 -12.59
C GLU A 72 2.32 -8.28 -11.93
N ASP A 73 2.52 -7.01 -12.31
CA ASP A 73 3.55 -6.14 -11.71
C ASP A 73 3.30 -5.88 -10.23
N ALA A 74 2.04 -5.69 -9.84
CA ALA A 74 1.66 -5.49 -8.44
C ALA A 74 1.96 -6.75 -7.61
N MET A 75 1.69 -7.94 -8.15
CA MET A 75 2.02 -9.21 -7.51
C MET A 75 3.53 -9.40 -7.39
N ALA A 76 4.29 -9.21 -8.47
CA ALA A 76 5.75 -9.32 -8.46
C ALA A 76 6.41 -8.31 -7.50
N ARG A 77 5.80 -7.13 -7.32
CA ARG A 77 6.24 -6.15 -6.30
C ARG A 77 5.94 -6.62 -4.88
N ALA A 78 4.76 -7.20 -4.66
CA ALA A 78 4.38 -7.72 -3.35
C ALA A 78 5.32 -8.86 -2.89
N GLU A 79 5.73 -9.75 -3.81
CA GLU A 79 6.64 -10.87 -3.51
C GLU A 79 8.05 -10.43 -3.08
N ARG A 80 8.52 -9.26 -3.53
CA ARG A 80 9.81 -8.67 -3.09
C ARG A 80 9.79 -8.18 -1.65
N VAL A 81 8.61 -7.97 -1.08
CA VAL A 81 8.45 -7.51 0.31
C VAL A 81 8.13 -8.72 1.18
N PRO A 82 9.08 -9.15 2.05
CA PRO A 82 8.79 -10.26 2.95
C PRO A 82 7.61 -9.87 3.84
N LEU A 83 6.59 -10.73 3.88
CA LEU A 83 5.48 -10.54 4.80
C LEU A 83 6.00 -10.49 6.23
N PRO A 84 5.47 -9.60 7.08
CA PRO A 84 5.80 -9.63 8.49
C PRO A 84 5.43 -11.02 9.03
N LYS A 85 6.28 -11.57 9.92
CA LYS A 85 5.97 -12.81 10.62
C LYS A 85 4.76 -12.56 11.53
N PHE A 86 3.56 -12.88 11.04
CA PHE A 86 2.35 -12.88 11.85
C PHE A 86 2.46 -14.02 12.86
N GLY A 87 2.26 -13.71 14.14
CA GLY A 87 2.48 -14.67 15.23
C GLY A 87 2.71 -14.04 16.60
N LYS A 88 2.78 -12.71 16.69
CA LYS A 88 2.79 -11.99 17.97
C LYS A 88 1.55 -11.12 18.14
N LEU A 89 0.38 -11.70 17.92
CA LEU A 89 -0.79 -11.16 18.61
C LEU A 89 -0.56 -11.43 20.11
N PRO A 90 -0.74 -10.44 21.00
CA PRO A 90 -0.72 -10.72 22.42
C PRO A 90 -1.75 -11.82 22.72
N ALA A 91 -1.45 -12.68 23.71
CA ALA A 91 -2.42 -13.65 24.19
C ALA A 91 -3.75 -12.92 24.47
N ARG A 92 -4.86 -13.54 24.08
CA ARG A 92 -6.19 -12.99 24.33
C ARG A 92 -6.27 -12.66 25.83
N PRO A 93 -6.60 -11.42 26.22
CA PRO A 93 -6.68 -11.07 27.63
C PRO A 93 -7.75 -11.93 28.30
N GLU A 94 -7.43 -12.49 29.46
CA GLU A 94 -8.33 -13.31 30.27
C GLU A 94 -8.59 -12.59 31.60
N PRO A 95 -9.86 -12.25 31.92
CA PRO A 95 -11.07 -12.51 31.15
C PRO A 95 -11.19 -11.62 29.90
N TRP A 96 -11.85 -12.16 28.86
CA TRP A 96 -12.16 -11.43 27.64
C TRP A 96 -12.98 -10.17 27.95
N ARG A 97 -12.43 -8.99 27.64
CA ARG A 97 -13.17 -7.72 27.66
C ARG A 97 -13.52 -7.37 26.21
N PRO A 98 -14.82 -7.30 25.84
CA PRO A 98 -15.20 -6.74 24.55
C PRO A 98 -14.59 -5.35 24.39
N THR A 99 -14.11 -5.02 23.19
CA THR A 99 -13.58 -3.70 22.86
C THR A 99 -14.60 -2.64 23.30
N GLU A 100 -14.24 -1.82 24.28
CA GLU A 100 -15.08 -0.73 24.72
C GLU A 100 -15.36 0.14 23.49
N VAL A 101 -16.63 0.27 23.11
CA VAL A 101 -17.01 1.05 21.92
C VAL A 101 -16.61 2.49 22.21
N PHE A 102 -15.54 2.98 21.59
CA PHE A 102 -15.15 4.38 21.68
C PHE A 102 -16.28 5.23 21.09
N ARG A 103 -17.05 5.88 21.97
CA ARG A 103 -18.03 6.90 21.59
C ARG A 103 -17.31 8.23 21.55
N ARG A 104 -17.36 8.93 20.41
CA ARG A 104 -16.93 10.33 20.31
C ARG A 104 -17.72 11.14 21.35
N PRO A 105 -17.08 11.91 22.24
CA PRO A 105 -17.78 12.77 23.20
C PRO A 105 -18.65 13.79 22.45
N ALA A 106 -19.84 14.06 22.99
CA ALA A 106 -20.72 15.08 22.42
C ALA A 106 -20.03 16.45 22.44
N PRO A 107 -20.17 17.27 21.39
CA PRO A 107 -19.65 18.63 21.41
C PRO A 107 -20.30 19.43 22.55
N PRO A 108 -19.57 20.38 23.16
CA PRO A 108 -20.13 21.24 24.21
C PRO A 108 -21.37 21.97 23.66
N ARG A 109 -22.45 21.95 24.44
CA ARG A 109 -23.63 22.77 24.15
C ARG A 109 -23.25 24.22 24.40
N SER A 110 -23.40 25.07 23.38
CA SER A 110 -23.33 26.53 23.51
C SER A 110 -24.46 27.07 24.38
#